data_AF-A0A4R9K9W9-F1
#
_entry.id   AF-A0A4R9K9W9-F1
#
_cell.length_a   1.000
_cell.length_b   1.000
_cell.length_c   1.000
_cell.angle_alpha   90.00
_cell.angle_beta   90.00
_cell.angle_gamma   90.00
#
_symmetry.space_group_name_H-M   'P 1'
#
loop_
_entity.id
_entity.type
_entity.pdbx_description
1 polymer ?
#
loop_
_entity_poly.entity_id
_entity_poly.type
_entity_poly.pdbx_seq_one_letter_code
_entity_poly.pdbx_strand_id
1 'polypeptide(L)' 'MSQGKFLFYSFNFAGGKDTREAAKLYAESFGWEILKESPGHSELRIGQGVLIVFSRPTAVCPVTPGIKIGYIGFCRGASF' A
#
# COMPACT_ATOMS: atom_id res chain seq x y z
N MET A 1 7.22 30.26 -6.17
CA MET A 1 7.52 29.00 -5.44
C MET A 1 6.30 28.10 -5.58
N SER A 2 6.35 27.04 -6.39
CA SER A 2 5.25 26.07 -6.41
C SER A 2 5.35 25.24 -5.12
N GLN A 3 4.25 25.17 -4.36
CA GLN A 3 4.19 24.26 -3.22
C GLN A 3 3.91 22.85 -3.77
N GLY A 4 4.80 21.91 -3.50
CA GLY A 4 4.57 20.50 -3.80
C GLY A 4 3.37 20.00 -3.02
N LYS A 5 2.39 19.38 -3.70
CA LYS A 5 1.23 18.77 -3.05
C LYS A 5 1.62 17.34 -2.66
N PHE A 6 1.69 17.07 -1.36
CA PHE A 6 1.80 15.71 -0.85
C PHE A 6 0.41 15.09 -0.83
N LEU A 7 0.26 13.93 -1.45
CA LEU A 7 -0.97 13.15 -1.44
C LEU A 7 -0.76 11.89 -0.61
N PHE A 8 -1.75 11.57 0.21
CA PHE A 8 -1.79 10.29 0.90
C PHE A 8 -1.85 9.15 -0.12
N TYR A 9 -0.98 8.16 0.05
CA TYR A 9 -0.79 7.10 -0.93
C TYR A 9 -1.13 5.71 -0.38
N SER A 10 -0.72 5.39 0.86
CA SER A 10 -0.95 4.05 1.39
C SER A 10 -0.93 3.91 2.91
N PHE A 11 -1.64 2.88 3.38
CA PHE A 11 -1.51 2.31 4.73
C PHE A 11 -0.71 1.02 4.66
N ASN A 12 0.26 0.82 5.56
CA ASN A 12 0.88 -0.48 5.77
C ASN A 12 0.34 -1.14 7.05
N PHE A 13 0.05 -2.43 7.01
CA PHE A 13 -0.31 -3.25 8.16
C PHE A 13 0.63 -4.45 8.29
N ALA A 14 0.76 -4.94 9.52
CA ALA A 14 1.45 -6.20 9.77
C ALA A 14 0.67 -7.35 9.13
N GLY A 15 1.30 -8.06 8.19
CA GLY A 15 0.66 -9.12 7.41
C GLY A 15 0.70 -10.52 8.05
N GLY A 16 1.05 -10.62 9.34
CA GLY A 16 1.02 -11.88 10.08
C GLY A 16 1.97 -12.96 9.53
N LYS A 17 1.51 -14.22 9.52
CA LYS A 17 2.28 -15.37 9.00
C LYS A 17 2.22 -15.46 7.48
N ASP A 18 1.15 -14.99 6.85
CA ASP A 18 1.01 -14.99 5.40
C ASP A 18 0.17 -13.77 4.99
N THR A 19 0.78 -12.83 4.26
CA THR A 19 0.10 -11.57 3.91
C THR A 19 -1.05 -11.78 2.92
N ARG A 20 -1.13 -12.96 2.29
CA ARG A 20 -2.21 -13.35 1.38
C ARG A 20 -3.53 -13.58 2.11
N GLU A 21 -3.48 -14.13 3.32
CA GLU A 21 -4.67 -14.37 4.14
C GLU A 21 -5.36 -13.04 4.48
N ALA A 22 -4.58 -12.08 4.96
CA ALA A 22 -5.09 -10.74 5.26
C ALA A 22 -5.61 -10.04 3.99
N ALA A 23 -4.89 -10.14 2.87
CA ALA A 23 -5.33 -9.51 1.63
C ALA A 23 -6.65 -10.10 1.11
N LYS A 24 -6.80 -11.42 1.08
CA LYS A 24 -8.04 -12.09 0.68
C LYS A 24 -9.21 -11.71 1.60
N LEU A 25 -9.00 -11.73 2.92
CA LEU A 25 -10.03 -11.37 3.89
C LEU A 25 -10.58 -9.96 3.64
N TYR A 26 -9.70 -8.98 3.45
CA TYR A 26 -10.12 -7.60 3.22
C TYR A 26 -10.72 -7.39 1.83
N ALA A 27 -10.20 -8.07 0.80
CA ALA A 27 -10.78 -8.04 -0.53
C ALA A 27 -12.21 -8.61 -0.54
N GLU A 28 -12.43 -9.76 0.10
CA GLU A 28 -13.74 -10.41 0.21
C GLU A 28 -14.72 -9.60 1.06
N SER A 29 -14.26 -9.01 2.16
CA SER A 29 -15.11 -8.26 3.08
C SER A 29 -15.57 -6.91 2.51
N PHE A 30 -14.72 -6.24 1.73
CA PHE A 30 -14.97 -4.87 1.27
C PHE A 30 -15.08 -4.73 -0.26
N GLY A 31 -14.93 -5.82 -1.02
CA GLY A 31 -14.96 -5.81 -2.48
C GLY A 31 -13.77 -5.07 -3.11
N TRP A 32 -12.63 -5.03 -2.42
CA TRP A 32 -11.43 -4.34 -2.90
C TRP A 32 -10.58 -5.19 -3.82
N GLU A 33 -9.90 -4.53 -4.75
CA GLU A 33 -9.07 -5.19 -5.76
C GLU A 33 -7.69 -5.55 -5.19
N ILE A 34 -7.29 -6.81 -5.32
CA ILE A 34 -5.92 -7.26 -5.00
C ILE A 34 -5.02 -6.94 -6.20
N LEU A 35 -3.99 -6.11 -5.97
CA LEU A 35 -3.01 -5.75 -7.01
C LEU A 35 -1.80 -6.68 -7.02
N LYS A 36 -1.39 -7.12 -5.83
CA LYS A 36 -0.23 -8.00 -5.64
C LYS A 36 -0.48 -8.91 -4.46
N GLU A 37 -0.09 -10.16 -4.61
CA GLU A 37 -0.25 -11.18 -3.58
C GLU A 37 1.01 -12.05 -3.50
N SER A 38 1.64 -12.10 -2.33
CA SER A 38 2.74 -13.01 -2.04
C SER A 38 2.78 -13.31 -0.53
N PRO A 39 3.50 -14.35 -0.05
CA PRO A 39 3.54 -14.64 1.39
C PRO A 39 4.15 -13.52 2.26
N GLY A 40 5.00 -12.67 1.68
CA GLY A 40 5.74 -11.62 2.39
C GLY A 40 5.21 -10.21 2.19
N HIS A 41 4.39 -9.99 1.16
CA HIS A 41 3.90 -8.68 0.74
C HIS A 41 2.64 -8.81 -0.11
N SER A 42 1.58 -8.12 0.27
CA SER A 42 0.34 -8.03 -0.51
C SER A 42 -0.16 -6.59 -0.58
N GLU A 43 -0.79 -6.23 -1.69
CA GLU A 43 -1.31 -4.88 -1.95
C GLU A 43 -2.76 -4.95 -2.41
N LEU A 44 -3.58 -4.05 -1.89
CA LEU A 44 -4.97 -3.85 -2.30
C LEU A 44 -5.19 -2.40 -2.69
N ARG A 45 -6.03 -2.17 -3.69
CA ARG A 45 -6.49 -0.84 -4.07
C ARG A 45 -7.81 -0.51 -3.38
N ILE A 46 -7.84 0.65 -2.71
CA ILE A 46 -9.07 1.22 -2.17
C ILE A 46 -9.41 2.50 -2.95
N GLY A 47 -10.60 2.52 -3.55
CA GLY A 47 -11.14 3.69 -4.26
C GLY A 47 -10.18 4.33 -5.27
N GLN A 48 -9.99 5.65 -5.17
CA GLN A 48 -9.24 6.50 -6.13
C GLN A 48 -7.71 6.39 -6.00
N GLY A 49 -7.18 5.17 -5.92
CA GLY A 49 -5.73 4.92 -6.03
C GLY A 49 -4.95 4.90 -4.72
N VAL A 50 -5.64 4.88 -3.57
CA VAL A 50 -5.00 4.62 -2.27
C VAL A 50 -4.73 3.11 -2.14
N LEU A 51 -3.61 2.75 -1.54
CA LEU A 51 -3.22 1.36 -1.34
C LEU A 51 -3.28 0.92 0.12
N ILE A 52 -3.70 -0.30 0.35
CA ILE A 52 -3.45 -1.03 1.59
C ILE A 52 -2.35 -2.04 1.31
N VAL A 53 -1.30 -2.02 2.13
CA VAL A 53 -0.15 -2.91 2.02
C VAL A 53 -0.10 -3.78 3.27
N PHE A 54 -0.08 -5.10 3.10
CA PHE A 54 0.25 -6.03 4.17
C PHE A 54 1.69 -6.48 3.99
N SER A 55 2.52 -6.31 5.01
CA SER A 55 3.93 -6.71 4.95
C SER A 55 4.36 -7.49 6.18
N ARG A 56 5.29 -8.43 5.99
CA ARG A 56 5.98 -9.14 7.07
C ARG A 56 7.49 -9.16 6.79
N PRO A 57 8.35 -9.31 7.81
CA PRO A 57 9.78 -9.42 7.59
C PRO A 57 10.04 -10.74 6.87
N THR A 58 10.63 -10.65 5.69
CA THR A 58 11.23 -11.76 4.96
C THR A 58 12.57 -11.29 4.42
N ALA A 59 13.47 -12.20 4.04
CA ALA A 59 14.75 -11.82 3.42
C ALA A 59 14.59 -10.97 2.14
N VAL A 60 13.39 -10.96 1.55
CA VAL A 60 13.09 -10.34 0.24
C VAL A 60 12.15 -9.13 0.38
N CYS A 61 11.53 -8.90 1.55
CA CYS A 61 10.59 -7.80 1.73
C CYS A 61 11.31 -6.56 2.30
N PRO A 62 11.45 -5.46 1.52
CA PRO A 62 12.16 -4.26 1.96
C PRO A 62 11.34 -3.41 2.95
N VAL A 63 10.13 -3.84 3.30
CA VAL A 63 9.18 -3.05 4.09
C VAL A 63 9.07 -3.61 5.50
N THR A 64 9.42 -2.78 6.50
CA THR A 64 9.21 -3.10 7.91
C THR A 64 7.71 -3.15 8.23
N PRO A 65 7.20 -4.19 8.90
CA PRO A 65 5.80 -4.29 9.28
C PRO A 65 5.38 -3.20 10.27
N GLY A 66 4.13 -2.75 10.18
CA GLY A 66 3.51 -1.81 11.12
C GLY A 66 2.75 -0.69 10.42
N ILE A 67 1.98 0.11 11.17
CA ILE A 67 1.22 1.24 10.62
C ILE A 67 2.19 2.31 10.15
N LYS A 68 2.41 2.35 8.83
CA LYS A 68 3.13 3.43 8.15
C LYS A 68 2.18 4.12 7.17
N ILE A 69 2.18 5.44 7.21
CA ILE A 69 1.41 6.31 6.33
C ILE A 69 2.37 6.81 5.25
N GLY A 70 2.13 6.40 4.01
CA GLY A 70 2.94 6.82 2.86
C GLY A 70 2.35 8.06 2.18
N TYR A 71 3.20 9.04 1.86
CA TYR A 71 2.85 10.18 1.02
C TYR A 71 3.71 10.17 -0.24
N ILE A 72 3.11 10.47 -1.39
CA ILE A 72 3.84 10.72 -2.63
C ILE A 72 3.77 12.21 -2.96
N GLY A 73 4.93 12.81 -3.25
CA GLY A 73 5.03 14.19 -3.70
C GLY A 73 4.98 14.26 -5.22
N PHE A 74 4.03 15.03 -5.76
CA PHE A 74 4.02 15.36 -7.18
C PHE A 74 4.49 16.81 -7.37
N CYS A 75 5.66 16.98 -8.01
CA CYS A 75 6.03 18.26 -8.61
C CYS A 75 5.38 18.33 -9.98
N ARG A 76 4.34 19.16 -10.15
CA ARG A 76 3.86 19.50 -11.49
C ARG A 76 4.95 20.29 -12.22
N GLY A 77 5.69 19.61 -13.09
CA GLY A 77 6.52 20.22 -14.12
C GLY A 77 5.65 20.92 -15.16
N ALA A 78 6.11 22.08 -15.60
CA ALA A 78 5.41 23.10 -16.39
C ALA A 78 4.61 22.57 -17.59
N SER A 79 3.46 23.20 -17.81
CA SER A 79 2.79 23.24 -19.13
C SER A 79 3.72 23.90 -20.15
N PHE A 80 3.88 23.28 -21.31
CA PHE A 80 4.30 23.94 -22.54
C PHE A 80 3.05 24.32 -23.34
#